data_AF-K9WGC4-F1
#
_entry.id   AF-K9WGC4-F1
#
_cell.length_a   1.000
_cell.length_b   1.000
_cell.length_c   1.000
_cell.angle_alpha   90.00
_cell.angle_beta   90.00
_cell.angle_gamma   90.00
#
_symmetry.space_group_name_H-M   'P 1'
#
loop_
_entity.id
_entity.type
_entity.pdbx_description
1 polymer ?
#
loop_
_entity_poly.entity_id
_entity_poly.type
_entity_poly.pdbx_seq_one_letter_code
_entity_poly.pdbx_strand_id
1 'polypeptide(L)'
;MKHTLFVCQSCHHSSKEQPKEQPADGTRLLEQLNTLGTEHIQSNEFEIQPVGCLWTCDKPCAVAFCAPQKPTYLFTTLPTDETAPALLEFGDRYLDSNTGDIPWKQFPEALQSVSIAKIPAVGE
;
A
#
# COMPACT_ATOMS: atom_id res chain seq x y z
N MET A 1 -13.53 -11.07 -6.52
CA MET A 1 -13.24 -9.79 -7.24
C MET A 1 -11.78 -9.47 -7.00
N LYS A 2 -11.01 -9.00 -7.98
CA LYS A 2 -9.56 -8.81 -7.78
C LYS A 2 -9.28 -7.53 -6.99
N HIS A 3 -8.64 -7.66 -5.83
CA HIS A 3 -8.13 -6.55 -5.03
C HIS A 3 -6.63 -6.46 -5.25
N THR A 4 -6.11 -5.26 -5.46
CA THR A 4 -4.69 -5.06 -5.72
C THR A 4 -4.13 -4.00 -4.80
N LEU A 5 -3.01 -4.33 -4.14
CA LEU A 5 -2.13 -3.39 -3.49
C LEU A 5 -1.00 -3.03 -4.47
N PHE A 6 -1.10 -1.84 -5.07
CA PHE A 6 -0.05 -1.29 -5.90
C PHE A 6 1.06 -0.68 -5.03
N VAL A 7 2.30 -1.09 -5.25
CA VAL A 7 3.47 -0.58 -4.51
C VAL A 7 4.36 0.21 -5.46
N CYS A 8 4.62 1.47 -5.14
CA CYS A 8 5.56 2.29 -5.90
C CYS A 8 6.99 1.80 -5.67
N GLN A 9 7.52 0.97 -6.58
CA GLN A 9 8.82 0.32 -6.39
C GLN A 9 9.99 1.31 -6.47
N SER A 10 9.81 2.45 -7.15
CA SER A 10 10.83 3.50 -7.25
C SER A 10 10.76 4.55 -6.15
N CYS A 11 9.93 4.36 -5.11
CA CYS A 11 9.88 5.29 -3.98
C CYS A 11 11.22 5.28 -3.20
N HIS A 12 11.68 6.48 -2.85
CA HIS A 12 12.85 6.70 -2.01
C HIS A 12 12.56 7.83 -1.02
N HIS A 13 12.78 7.60 0.27
CA HIS A 13 12.92 8.68 1.24
C HIS A 13 14.14 9.49 0.85
N SER A 14 13.92 10.80 0.67
CA SER A 14 14.92 11.73 0.20
C SER A 14 16.02 11.94 1.25
N SER A 15 16.86 10.94 1.49
CA SER A 15 18.19 11.16 2.05
C SER A 15 19.09 11.50 0.87
N LYS A 16 19.67 12.71 0.87
CA LYS A 16 20.57 13.20 -0.19
C LYS A 16 21.78 12.29 -0.47
N GLU A 17 21.98 11.25 0.34
CA GLU A 17 23.11 10.34 0.31
C GLU A 17 22.63 8.91 0.64
N GLN A 18 21.93 8.25 -0.28
CA GLN A 18 21.81 6.79 -0.22
C GLN A 18 22.87 6.19 -1.15
N PRO A 19 23.71 5.25 -0.69
CA PRO A 19 24.66 4.56 -1.56
C PRO A 19 23.93 3.94 -2.76
N LYS A 20 24.51 4.07 -3.97
CA LYS A 20 23.95 3.53 -5.23
C LYS A 20 23.63 2.02 -5.20
N GLU A 21 24.12 1.32 -4.18
CA GLU A 21 24.01 -0.12 -4.00
C GLU A 21 22.81 -0.55 -3.15
N GLN A 22 22.11 0.38 -2.49
CA GLN A 22 20.93 0.03 -1.70
C GLN A 22 19.68 0.03 -2.60
N PRO A 23 18.78 -0.98 -2.45
CA PRO A 23 17.51 -0.98 -3.15
C PRO A 23 16.66 0.22 -2.72
N ALA A 24 15.75 0.62 -3.61
CA ALA A 24 14.76 1.64 -3.28
C ALA A 24 13.93 1.24 -2.06
N ASP A 25 13.50 2.22 -1.27
CA ASP A 25 12.64 1.95 -0.11
C ASP A 25 11.33 1.27 -0.55
N GLY A 26 10.81 1.66 -1.72
CA GLY A 26 9.68 0.99 -2.36
C GLY A 26 9.95 -0.48 -2.69
N THR A 27 11.13 -0.80 -3.21
CA THR A 27 11.56 -2.19 -3.45
C THR A 27 11.68 -2.98 -2.15
N ARG A 28 12.28 -2.39 -1.11
CA ARG A 28 12.39 -3.03 0.20
C ARG A 28 11.00 -3.32 0.81
N LEU A 29 10.07 -2.36 0.71
CA LEU A 29 8.69 -2.54 1.15
C LEU A 29 8.00 -3.67 0.37
N LEU A 30 8.18 -3.72 -0.94
CA LEU A 30 7.63 -4.78 -1.79
C LEU A 30 8.15 -6.17 -1.37
N GLU A 31 9.46 -6.30 -1.10
CA GLU A 31 10.05 -7.55 -0.62
C GLU A 31 9.47 -7.98 0.73
N GLN A 32 9.31 -7.05 1.67
CA GLN A 32 8.68 -7.31 2.97
C GLN A 32 7.22 -7.76 2.81
N LEU A 33 6.44 -7.09 1.97
CA LEU A 33 5.06 -7.44 1.69
C LEU A 33 4.93 -8.82 1.06
N ASN A 34 5.80 -9.18 0.11
CA ASN A 34 5.79 -10.51 -0.50
C ASN A 34 6.21 -11.61 0.47
N THR A 35 7.13 -11.31 1.39
CA THR A 35 7.60 -12.27 2.40
C THR A 35 6.54 -12.54 3.47
N LEU A 36 5.85 -11.49 3.92
CA LEU A 36 4.82 -11.59 4.96
C LEU A 36 3.46 -12.00 4.39
N GLY A 37 3.12 -11.54 3.20
CA GLY A 37 1.80 -11.71 2.57
C GLY A 37 1.58 -13.05 1.89
N THR A 38 2.47 -14.04 2.08
CA THR A 38 2.40 -15.35 1.42
C THR A 38 1.04 -16.03 1.61
N GLU A 39 0.42 -15.89 2.79
CA GLU A 39 -0.91 -16.44 3.10
C GLU A 39 -2.03 -15.70 2.34
N HIS A 40 -1.97 -14.36 2.25
CA HIS A 40 -2.98 -13.57 1.52
C HIS A 40 -2.93 -13.79 0.01
N ILE A 41 -1.73 -13.98 -0.55
CA ILE A 41 -1.53 -14.25 -1.99
C ILE A 41 -2.14 -15.61 -2.38
N GLN A 42 -2.16 -16.59 -1.47
CA GLN A 42 -2.70 -17.93 -1.75
C GLN A 42 -4.23 -17.96 -1.96
N SER A 43 -4.96 -17.01 -1.39
CA SER A 43 -6.42 -16.90 -1.56
C SER A 43 -6.83 -16.41 -2.95
N ASN A 44 -5.90 -15.97 -3.80
CA ASN A 44 -6.12 -15.52 -5.19
C ASN A 44 -7.08 -14.31 -5.35
N GLU A 45 -7.54 -13.71 -4.25
CA GLU A 45 -8.44 -12.54 -4.22
C GLU A 45 -7.72 -11.22 -3.92
N PHE A 46 -6.49 -11.28 -3.41
CA PHE A 46 -5.64 -10.14 -3.07
C PHE A 46 -4.25 -10.29 -3.71
N GLU A 47 -3.83 -9.30 -4.48
CA GLU A 47 -2.56 -9.28 -5.21
C GLU A 47 -1.71 -8.09 -4.77
N ILE A 48 -0.42 -8.33 -4.55
CA ILE A 48 0.58 -7.27 -4.38
C ILE A 48 1.26 -7.06 -5.73
N GLN A 49 1.11 -5.87 -6.32
CA GLN A 49 1.64 -5.57 -7.65
C GLN A 49 2.61 -4.37 -7.61
N PRO A 50 3.85 -4.51 -8.11
CA PRO A 50 4.73 -3.37 -8.27
C PRO A 50 4.23 -2.43 -9.38
N VAL A 51 4.43 -1.13 -9.18
CA VAL A 51 4.26 -0.10 -10.21
C VAL A 51 5.48 0.81 -10.25
N GLY A 52 5.72 1.42 -11.41
CA GLY A 52 6.85 2.31 -11.62
C GLY A 52 6.85 3.50 -10.66
N CYS A 53 5.84 4.37 -10.74
CA CYS A 53 5.74 5.57 -9.92
C CYS A 53 4.26 5.94 -9.66
N LEU A 54 3.95 6.41 -8.46
CA LEU A 54 2.63 6.95 -8.09
C LEU A 54 2.60 8.50 -8.01
N TRP A 55 3.68 9.17 -8.44
CA TRP A 55 3.82 10.63 -8.47
C TRP A 55 3.69 11.34 -7.11
N THR A 56 4.10 10.64 -6.05
CA THR A 56 4.08 11.12 -4.66
C THR A 56 5.48 11.20 -4.07
N CYS A 57 6.48 11.51 -4.90
CA CYS A 57 7.90 11.46 -4.52
C CYS A 57 8.28 12.44 -3.39
N ASP A 58 7.48 13.50 -3.15
CA ASP A 58 7.62 14.42 -2.03
C ASP A 58 7.12 13.83 -0.70
N LYS A 59 6.39 12.71 -0.75
CA LYS A 59 5.79 11.98 0.39
C LYS A 59 6.02 10.47 0.28
N PRO A 60 7.28 10.00 0.22
CA PRO A 60 7.60 8.56 0.17
C PRO A 60 7.38 7.91 1.55
N CYS A 61 7.20 6.59 1.66
CA CYS A 61 6.82 5.66 0.58
C CYS A 61 5.32 5.72 0.28
N ALA A 62 4.92 5.18 -0.89
CA ALA A 62 3.53 5.23 -1.33
C ALA A 62 3.00 3.92 -1.89
N VAL A 63 1.75 3.63 -1.57
CA VAL A 63 1.00 2.46 -2.06
C VAL A 63 -0.47 2.83 -2.31
N ALA A 64 -1.14 2.07 -3.19
CA ALA A 64 -2.55 2.25 -3.48
C ALA A 64 -3.33 0.93 -3.39
N PHE A 65 -4.39 0.89 -2.59
CA PHE A 65 -5.37 -0.19 -2.61
C PHE A 65 -6.44 0.11 -3.66
N CYS A 66 -6.67 -0.82 -4.58
CA CYS A 66 -7.63 -0.68 -5.66
C CYS A 66 -8.46 -1.95 -5.80
N ALA A 67 -9.76 -1.79 -6.09
CA ALA A 67 -10.62 -2.86 -6.54
C ALA A 67 -11.80 -2.26 -7.33
N PRO A 68 -12.40 -3.01 -8.27
CA PRO A 68 -13.60 -2.57 -8.96
C PRO A 68 -14.71 -2.16 -7.98
N GLN A 69 -15.43 -1.09 -8.29
CA GLN A 69 -16.58 -0.58 -7.50
C GLN A 69 -16.27 -0.17 -6.04
N LYS A 70 -15.00 -0.24 -5.59
CA LYS A 70 -14.53 0.18 -4.27
C LYS A 70 -13.67 1.44 -4.37
N PRO A 71 -13.64 2.31 -3.34
CA PRO A 71 -12.79 3.49 -3.34
C PRO A 71 -11.31 3.09 -3.34
N THR A 72 -10.49 3.85 -4.06
CA THR A 72 -9.04 3.70 -3.98
C THR A 72 -8.51 4.42 -2.75
N TYR A 73 -7.69 3.74 -1.95
CA TYR A 73 -6.93 4.37 -0.87
C TYR A 73 -5.48 4.53 -1.30
N LEU A 74 -5.03 5.78 -1.44
CA LEU A 74 -3.62 6.12 -1.66
C LEU A 74 -3.02 6.51 -0.32
N PHE A 75 -2.07 5.72 0.17
CA PHE A 75 -1.26 6.04 1.35
C PHE A 75 0.10 6.57 0.91
N THR A 76 0.58 7.59 1.62
CA THR A 76 1.85 8.28 1.38
C THR A 76 2.50 8.63 2.71
N THR A 77 3.79 8.97 2.72
CA THR A 77 4.54 9.22 3.97
C THR A 77 4.58 7.96 4.85
N LEU A 78 4.63 6.79 4.23
CA LEU A 78 4.66 5.52 4.95
C LEU A 78 6.02 5.36 5.68
N PRO A 79 6.02 5.07 6.99
CA PRO A 79 7.26 4.80 7.72
C PRO A 79 7.95 3.55 7.16
N THR A 80 9.27 3.46 7.27
CA THR A 80 10.02 2.29 6.78
C THR A 80 9.80 1.05 7.64
N ASP A 81 9.63 1.23 8.95
CA ASP A 81 9.41 0.15 9.89
C ASP A 81 7.90 -0.02 10.15
N GLU A 82 7.43 -1.26 10.35
CA GLU A 82 6.03 -1.62 10.67
C GLU A 82 4.97 -1.40 9.57
N THR A 83 5.32 -0.78 8.43
CA THR A 83 4.36 -0.54 7.34
C THR A 83 3.82 -1.82 6.71
N ALA A 84 4.65 -2.83 6.45
CA ALA A 84 4.19 -4.02 5.72
C ALA A 84 3.10 -4.80 6.47
N PRO A 85 3.24 -5.16 7.77
CA PRO A 85 2.16 -5.79 8.53
C PRO A 85 0.87 -4.96 8.55
N ALA A 86 0.97 -3.64 8.75
CA ALA A 86 -0.18 -2.75 8.80
C ALA A 86 -0.90 -2.66 7.44
N LEU A 87 -0.17 -2.66 6.33
CA LEU A 87 -0.76 -2.70 4.99
C LEU A 87 -1.48 -4.02 4.71
N LEU A 88 -0.93 -5.16 5.15
CA LEU A 88 -1.60 -6.46 5.00
C LEU A 88 -2.89 -6.50 5.82
N GLU A 89 -2.85 -6.06 7.07
CA GLU A 89 -4.03 -5.97 7.94
C GLU A 89 -5.11 -5.05 7.36
N PHE A 90 -4.71 -3.91 6.77
CA PHE A 90 -5.65 -3.05 6.05
C PHE A 90 -6.19 -3.74 4.79
N GLY A 91 -5.35 -4.48 4.08
CA GLY A 91 -5.71 -5.28 2.91
C GLY A 91 -6.81 -6.29 3.21
N ASP A 92 -6.71 -7.02 4.32
CA ASP A 92 -7.75 -7.95 4.77
C ASP A 92 -9.08 -7.25 5.03
N ARG A 93 -9.06 -6.13 5.76
CA ARG A 93 -10.27 -5.34 6.03
C ARG A 93 -10.89 -4.81 4.74
N TYR A 94 -10.05 -4.40 3.78
CA TYR A 94 -10.48 -3.92 2.47
C TYR A 94 -11.07 -5.05 1.60
N LEU A 95 -10.50 -6.25 1.67
CA LEU A 95 -11.00 -7.46 1.02
C LEU A 95 -12.39 -7.83 1.57
N ASP A 96 -12.52 -7.92 2.91
CA ASP A 96 -13.74 -8.33 3.62
C ASP A 96 -14.89 -7.31 3.50
N SER A 97 -14.57 -6.03 3.31
CA SER A 97 -15.58 -4.98 3.18
C SER A 97 -16.25 -5.01 1.82
N ASN A 98 -17.56 -5.28 1.74
CA ASN A 98 -18.30 -5.29 0.47
C ASN A 98 -18.27 -3.95 -0.27
N THR A 99 -18.20 -2.82 0.45
CA THR A 99 -18.15 -1.47 -0.14
C THR A 99 -16.73 -0.92 -0.29
N GLY A 100 -15.75 -1.53 0.38
CA GLY A 100 -14.40 -0.98 0.53
C GLY A 100 -14.34 0.29 1.39
N ASP A 101 -15.45 0.70 2.02
CA ASP A 101 -15.43 1.82 2.96
C ASP A 101 -14.96 1.32 4.33
N ILE A 102 -13.77 1.74 4.75
CA ILE A 102 -13.17 1.33 6.02
C ILE A 102 -13.28 2.52 6.99
N PRO A 103 -13.97 2.36 8.12
CA PRO A 103 -14.03 3.41 9.14
C PRO A 103 -12.63 3.72 9.66
N TRP A 104 -12.30 5.01 9.86
CA TRP A 104 -11.00 5.45 10.38
C TRP A 104 -10.54 4.72 11.65
N LYS A 105 -11.48 4.42 12.57
CA LYS A 105 -11.19 3.68 13.82
C LYS A 105 -10.74 2.24 13.59
N GLN A 106 -10.98 1.71 12.39
CA GLN A 106 -10.54 0.40 11.93
C GLN A 106 -9.28 0.49 11.06
N PHE A 107 -8.55 1.61 11.10
CA PHE A 107 -7.23 1.64 10.48
C PHE A 107 -6.21 1.04 11.45
N PRO A 108 -5.27 0.21 10.97
CA PRO A 108 -4.09 -0.16 11.75
C PRO A 108 -3.37 1.09 12.27
N GLU A 109 -2.82 1.04 13.47
CA GLU A 109 -2.26 2.22 14.16
C GLU A 109 -1.20 2.94 13.32
N ALA A 110 -0.29 2.19 12.69
CA ALA A 110 0.75 2.73 11.82
C ALA A 110 0.19 3.49 10.60
N LEU A 111 -1.04 3.21 10.16
CA LEU A 111 -1.70 3.91 9.04
C LEU A 111 -2.58 5.08 9.48
N GLN A 112 -2.80 5.28 10.79
CA GLN A 112 -3.56 6.43 11.29
C GLN A 112 -2.74 7.73 11.31
N SER A 113 -1.42 7.64 11.29
CA SER A 113 -0.52 8.81 11.34
C SER A 113 -0.02 9.26 9.96
N VAL A 114 -0.28 8.48 8.91
CA VAL A 114 0.24 8.73 7.56
C VAL A 114 -0.72 9.55 6.70
N SER A 115 -0.20 10.13 5.62
CA SER A 115 -1.01 10.91 4.69
C SER A 115 -1.84 10.01 3.78
N ILE A 116 -3.14 10.26 3.71
CA ILE A 116 -4.09 9.43 2.94
C ILE A 116 -4.97 10.26 2.00
N ALA A 117 -5.27 9.68 0.84
CA ALA A 117 -6.39 10.10 0.00
C ALA A 117 -7.32 8.91 -0.25
N LYS A 118 -8.63 9.13 -0.06
CA LYS A 118 -9.70 8.20 -0.47
C LYS A 118 -10.34 8.74 -1.75
N ILE A 119 -10.11 8.05 -2.86
CA ILE A 119 -10.60 8.43 -4.18
C ILE A 119 -11.87 7.62 -4.45
N PRO A 120 -13.02 8.24 -4.75
CA PRO A 120 -14.25 7.52 -5.07
C PRO A 120 -14.04 6.54 -6.21
N ALA A 121 -14.73 5.39 -6.15
CA ALA A 121 -14.85 4.52 -7.31
C ALA A 121 -15.52 5.31 -8.44
N VAL A 122 -14.99 5.19 -9.65
CA VAL A 122 -15.75 5.56 -10.84
C VAL A 122 -16.84 4.51 -11.00
N GLY A 123 -18.11 4.93 -11.05
CA GLY A 123 -19.21 4.05 -11.40
C GLY A 123 -19.02 3.50 -12.82
N GLU A 124 -19.65 2.37 -13.11
CA GLU A 124 -19.84 1.93 -14.50
C GLU A 124 -20.70 2.93 -15.28
#